data_AF-A0A1V5V6B5-F1
#
_entry.id   AF-A0A1V5V6B5-F1
#
_cell.length_a   1.000
_cell.length_b   1.000
_cell.length_c   1.000
_cell.angle_alpha   90.00
_cell.angle_beta   90.00
_cell.angle_gamma   90.00
#
_symmetry.space_group_name_H-M   'P 1'
#
loop_
_entity.id
_entity.type
_entity.pdbx_description
1 polymer ?
#
loop_
_entity_poly.entity_id
_entity_poly.type
_entity_poly.pdbx_seq_one_letter_code
_entity_poly.pdbx_strand_id
1 'polypeptide(L)'
;MSETIAKQIQALRRMSVADLRAKYHEVYGEHTRSANKDWLWKRIAWRLQELSYGGLSERARNRAAEIADEADLRLRVPRNAFDASVKGAAGVVGSLPRDKRVPAAGAAISRIYKGESHTVVVVENGFEYEGITYKSLTAVARKITGSHWNGYSFFNL
;
A
#
# COMPACT_ATOMS: atom_id res chain seq x y z
N MET A 1 -27.78 5.97 -36.54
CA MET A 1 -27.97 6.42 -35.14
C MET A 1 -26.62 6.36 -34.46
N SER A 2 -26.02 7.50 -34.12
CA SER A 2 -24.73 7.56 -33.45
C SER A 2 -24.86 6.96 -32.06
N GLU A 3 -24.17 5.85 -31.83
CA GLU A 3 -24.11 5.24 -30.51
C GLU A 3 -23.41 6.19 -29.55
N THR A 4 -24.01 6.47 -28.40
CA THR A 4 -23.45 7.39 -27.41
C THR A 4 -22.11 6.83 -26.90
N ILE A 5 -21.09 7.66 -26.72
CA ILE A 5 -19.76 7.22 -26.22
C ILE A 5 -19.86 6.41 -24.93
N ALA A 6 -20.81 6.76 -24.05
CA ALA A 6 -21.11 5.99 -22.84
C ALA A 6 -21.50 4.52 -23.12
N LYS A 7 -22.29 4.26 -24.17
CA LYS A 7 -22.67 2.90 -24.59
C LYS A 7 -21.46 2.12 -25.12
N GLN A 8 -20.61 2.77 -25.92
CA GLN A 8 -19.37 2.17 -26.41
C GLN A 8 -18.44 1.79 -25.25
N ILE A 9 -18.26 2.67 -24.26
CA ILE A 9 -17.44 2.40 -23.07
C ILE A 9 -18.01 1.23 -22.23
N GLN A 10 -19.34 1.12 -22.13
CA GLN A 10 -19.96 -0.02 -21.46
C GLN A 10 -19.75 -1.34 -22.23
N ALA A 11 -19.82 -1.31 -23.57
CA ALA A 11 -19.55 -2.48 -24.40
C ALA A 11 -18.12 -3.01 -24.20
N LEU A 12 -17.13 -2.10 -24.09
CA LEU A 12 -15.72 -2.48 -23.84
C LEU A 12 -15.54 -3.28 -22.54
N ARG A 13 -16.35 -3.06 -21.49
CA ARG A 13 -16.23 -3.85 -20.24
C ARG A 13 -16.58 -5.33 -20.44
N ARG A 14 -17.47 -5.62 -21.39
CA ARG A 14 -17.95 -6.98 -21.67
C ARG A 14 -17.03 -7.74 -22.64
N MET A 15 -16.17 -7.03 -23.36
CA MET A 15 -15.23 -7.62 -24.31
C MET A 15 -14.15 -8.49 -23.64
N SER A 16 -13.61 -9.44 -24.40
CA SER A 16 -12.47 -10.23 -23.97
C SER A 16 -11.17 -9.40 -24.01
N VAL A 17 -10.10 -9.90 -23.38
CA VAL A 17 -8.78 -9.25 -23.43
C VAL A 17 -8.22 -9.24 -24.86
N ALA A 18 -8.51 -10.27 -25.66
CA ALA A 18 -8.09 -10.33 -27.06
C ALA A 18 -8.77 -9.23 -27.89
N ASP A 19 -10.08 -9.07 -27.74
CA ASP A 19 -10.86 -8.03 -28.43
C ASP A 19 -10.41 -6.63 -27.99
N LEU A 20 -10.14 -6.44 -26.69
CA LEU A 20 -9.62 -5.18 -26.18
C LEU A 20 -8.24 -4.84 -26.75
N ARG A 21 -7.37 -5.84 -26.99
CA ARG A 21 -6.08 -5.60 -27.65
C ARG A 21 -6.25 -5.21 -29.11
N ALA A 22 -7.16 -5.85 -29.83
CA ALA A 22 -7.49 -5.49 -31.20
C ALA A 22 -8.07 -4.07 -31.27
N LYS A 23 -8.99 -3.73 -30.36
CA LYS A 23 -9.56 -2.38 -30.25
C LYS A 23 -8.51 -1.34 -29.85
N TYR A 24 -7.57 -1.69 -28.96
CA TYR A 24 -6.47 -0.80 -28.65
C TYR A 24 -5.65 -0.46 -29.91
N HIS A 25 -5.30 -1.47 -30.71
CA HIS A 25 -4.57 -1.26 -31.95
C HIS A 25 -5.36 -0.39 -32.95
N GLU A 26 -6.68 -0.58 -33.05
CA GLU A 26 -7.53 0.26 -33.91
C GLU A 26 -7.49 1.74 -33.50
N VAL A 27 -7.56 2.03 -32.20
CA VAL A 27 -7.73 3.41 -31.70
C VAL A 27 -6.38 4.12 -31.48
N TYR A 28 -5.31 3.39 -31.21
CA TYR A 28 -3.95 3.93 -30.98
C TYR A 28 -2.96 3.66 -32.10
N GLY A 29 -3.21 2.71 -33.00
CA GLY A 29 -2.27 2.30 -34.05
C GLY A 29 -1.09 1.43 -33.55
N GLU A 30 -1.09 1.05 -32.27
CA GLU A 30 0.01 0.32 -31.63
C GLU A 30 -0.47 -0.98 -30.99
N HIS A 31 0.40 -2.00 -30.97
CA HIS A 31 0.13 -3.26 -30.29
C HIS A 31 0.49 -3.16 -28.81
N THR A 32 -0.36 -3.71 -27.93
CA THR A 32 -0.04 -3.80 -26.49
C THR A 32 0.37 -5.20 -26.10
N ARG A 33 1.37 -5.28 -25.21
CA ARG A 33 1.75 -6.53 -24.54
C ARG A 33 0.91 -6.80 -23.27
N SER A 34 0.30 -5.76 -22.72
CA SER A 34 -0.49 -5.83 -21.49
C SER A 34 -1.68 -6.79 -21.64
N ALA A 35 -1.90 -7.64 -20.64
CA ALA A 35 -3.08 -8.51 -20.52
C ALA A 35 -4.10 -7.98 -19.49
N ASN A 36 -3.79 -6.86 -18.83
CA ASN A 36 -4.65 -6.30 -17.80
C ASN A 36 -5.91 -5.67 -18.44
N LYS A 37 -7.06 -6.34 -18.22
CA LYS A 37 -8.36 -5.95 -18.77
C LYS A 37 -8.78 -4.55 -18.33
N ASP A 38 -8.65 -4.23 -17.04
CA ASP A 38 -9.07 -2.95 -16.49
C ASP A 38 -8.23 -1.79 -17.04
N TRP A 39 -6.93 -2.02 -17.19
CA TRP A 39 -6.02 -1.05 -17.79
C TRP A 39 -6.38 -0.79 -19.26
N LEU A 40 -6.57 -1.84 -20.05
CA LEU A 40 -6.95 -1.73 -21.47
C LEU A 40 -8.27 -0.99 -21.62
N TRP A 41 -9.28 -1.38 -20.83
CA TRP A 41 -10.60 -0.76 -20.84
C TRP A 41 -10.51 0.75 -20.55
N LYS A 42 -9.85 1.16 -19.45
CA LYS A 42 -9.71 2.58 -19.08
C LYS A 42 -8.98 3.37 -20.17
N ARG A 43 -7.93 2.79 -20.75
CA ARG A 43 -7.09 3.45 -21.76
C ARG A 43 -7.85 3.65 -23.07
N ILE A 44 -8.55 2.63 -23.56
CA ILE A 44 -9.38 2.71 -24.76
C ILE A 44 -10.57 3.66 -24.54
N ALA A 45 -11.22 3.60 -23.38
CA ALA A 45 -12.33 4.49 -23.04
C ALA A 45 -11.90 5.97 -23.07
N TRP A 46 -10.74 6.29 -22.46
CA TRP A 46 -10.18 7.63 -22.49
C TRP A 46 -9.91 8.10 -23.92
N ARG A 47 -9.33 7.24 -24.77
CA ARG A 47 -9.04 7.58 -26.16
C ARG A 47 -10.30 7.82 -26.99
N LEU A 48 -11.34 7.01 -26.81
CA LEU A 48 -12.62 7.21 -27.46
C LEU A 48 -13.24 8.56 -27.06
N GLN A 49 -13.15 8.94 -25.78
CA GLN A 49 -13.59 10.24 -25.29
C GLN A 49 -12.78 11.39 -25.90
N GLU A 50 -11.46 11.23 -26.00
CA GLU A 50 -10.55 12.22 -26.58
C GLU A 50 -10.88 12.48 -28.06
N LEU A 51 -11.10 11.42 -28.83
CA LEU A 51 -11.45 11.51 -30.25
C LEU A 51 -12.82 12.19 -30.47
N SER A 52 -13.76 12.01 -29.55
CA SER A 52 -15.12 12.54 -29.70
C SER A 52 -15.31 13.95 -29.14
N TYR A 53 -14.73 14.23 -27.97
CA TYR A 53 -14.92 15.49 -27.25
C TYR A 53 -13.76 16.47 -27.45
N GLY A 54 -12.70 16.04 -28.13
CA GLY A 54 -11.42 16.72 -28.12
C GLY A 54 -10.63 16.35 -26.86
N GLY A 55 -9.30 16.36 -26.97
CA GLY A 55 -8.43 16.17 -25.81
C GLY A 55 -8.49 17.32 -24.83
N LEU A 56 -7.63 17.28 -23.81
CA LEU A 56 -7.52 18.41 -22.89
C LEU A 56 -7.22 19.68 -23.69
N SER A 57 -8.06 20.69 -23.53
CA SER A 57 -7.85 22.01 -24.13
C SER A 57 -6.52 22.59 -23.64
N GLU A 58 -5.90 23.47 -24.43
CA GLU A 58 -4.66 24.14 -24.04
C GLU A 58 -4.81 24.85 -22.68
N ARG A 59 -5.99 25.41 -22.41
CA ARG A 59 -6.32 25.98 -21.08
C ARG A 59 -6.32 24.92 -19.97
N ALA A 60 -6.87 23.73 -20.21
CA ALA A 60 -6.88 22.64 -19.23
C ALA A 60 -5.49 22.06 -19.01
N ARG A 61 -4.65 21.97 -20.05
CA ARG A 61 -3.24 21.57 -19.93
C ARG A 61 -2.42 22.58 -19.16
N ASN A 62 -2.56 23.87 -19.49
CA ASN A 62 -1.87 24.94 -18.77
C ASN A 62 -2.32 24.98 -17.30
N ARG A 63 -3.62 24.82 -17.03
CA ARG A 63 -4.11 24.75 -15.65
C ARG A 63 -3.60 23.50 -14.91
N ALA A 64 -3.53 22.35 -15.58
CA ALA A 64 -2.95 21.14 -15.00
C ALA A 64 -1.44 21.29 -14.75
N ALA A 65 -0.73 21.97 -15.65
CA ALA A 65 0.68 22.32 -15.49
C ALA A 65 0.86 23.27 -14.31
N GLU A 66 0.05 24.33 -14.19
CA GLU A 66 0.06 25.24 -13.03
C GLU A 66 -0.20 24.50 -11.70
N ILE A 67 -1.15 23.57 -11.67
CA ILE A 67 -1.44 22.75 -10.49
C ILE A 67 -0.28 21.79 -10.18
N ALA A 68 0.34 21.20 -11.21
CA ALA A 68 1.50 20.34 -11.04
C ALA A 68 2.77 21.13 -10.65
N ASP A 69 2.83 22.40 -11.05
CA ASP A 69 3.88 23.38 -10.73
C ASP A 69 3.62 24.07 -9.38
N GLU A 70 2.69 23.56 -8.55
CA GLU A 70 2.75 23.74 -7.10
C GLU A 70 4.05 23.07 -6.61
N ALA A 71 5.15 23.79 -6.80
CA ALA A 71 6.53 23.48 -6.48
C ALA A 71 6.78 23.20 -4.98
N ASP A 72 5.73 23.19 -4.16
CA ASP A 72 5.79 22.90 -2.73
C ASP A 72 5.05 21.62 -2.32
N LEU A 73 4.61 20.79 -3.28
CA LEU A 73 4.28 19.40 -2.98
C LEU A 73 5.57 18.59 -2.87
N ARG A 74 6.10 18.52 -1.65
CA ARG A 74 7.22 17.63 -1.30
C ARG A 74 6.87 16.19 -1.68
N LEU A 75 7.40 15.70 -2.80
CA LEU A 75 7.28 14.31 -3.26
C LEU A 75 7.87 13.29 -2.27
N ARG A 76 8.69 13.77 -1.32
CA ARG A 76 9.12 12.99 -0.16
C ARG A 76 8.90 13.79 1.11
N VAL A 77 8.22 13.19 2.07
CA VAL A 77 8.26 13.63 3.46
C VAL A 77 9.74 13.76 3.87
N PRO A 78 10.18 14.94 4.36
CA PRO A 78 11.54 15.12 4.84
C PRO A 78 11.89 14.01 5.83
N ARG A 79 13.11 13.47 5.76
CA ARG A 79 13.55 12.35 6.61
C ARG A 79 13.35 12.63 8.12
N ASN A 80 13.28 13.91 8.47
CA ASN A 80 13.20 14.45 9.82
C ASN A 80 11.87 15.21 10.07
N ALA A 81 10.88 15.10 9.17
CA ALA A 81 9.60 15.80 9.31
C ALA A 81 8.87 15.41 10.60
N PHE A 82 9.11 14.19 11.07
CA PHE A 82 8.63 13.70 12.36
C PHE A 82 9.58 14.01 13.54
N ASP A 83 10.83 14.42 13.28
CA ASP A 83 11.78 14.84 14.34
C ASP A 83 11.45 16.23 14.88
N ALA A 84 10.88 17.12 14.04
CA ALA A 84 10.47 18.45 14.48
C ALA A 84 9.36 18.38 15.56
N SER A 85 8.55 17.32 15.55
CA SER A 85 7.57 17.04 16.62
C SER A 85 8.22 16.59 17.94
N VAL A 86 9.52 16.31 17.96
CA VAL A 86 10.27 15.86 19.15
C VAL A 86 10.95 17.02 19.87
N LYS A 87 11.08 18.21 19.24
CA LYS A 87 11.78 19.37 19.84
C LYS A 87 10.97 20.18 20.87
N GLY A 88 9.83 19.65 21.33
CA GLY A 88 9.07 20.17 22.49
C GLY A 88 8.96 19.17 23.64
N ALA A 89 9.44 17.94 23.47
CA ALA A 89 9.50 16.97 24.55
C ALA A 89 10.92 16.97 25.11
N ALA A 90 11.14 17.76 26.16
CA ALA A 90 12.17 17.43 27.14
C ALA A 90 12.08 15.92 27.39
N GLY A 91 13.18 15.19 27.17
CA GLY A 91 13.20 13.74 27.04
C GLY A 91 12.34 13.04 28.09
N VAL A 92 11.10 12.72 27.73
CA VAL A 92 10.33 11.74 28.45
C VAL A 92 10.86 10.43 27.90
N VAL A 93 11.60 9.71 28.73
CA VAL A 93 11.92 8.29 28.55
C VAL A 93 10.59 7.53 28.69
N GLY A 94 9.67 7.79 27.77
CA GLY A 94 8.30 7.32 27.76
C GLY A 94 8.23 6.19 26.76
N SER A 95 8.21 4.97 27.29
CA SER A 95 7.85 3.78 26.52
C SER A 95 6.54 4.07 25.76
N LEU A 96 6.51 3.76 24.45
CA LEU A 96 5.29 3.84 23.66
C LEU A 96 4.14 3.17 24.45
N PRO A 97 2.92 3.72 24.44
CA PRO A 97 1.80 3.11 25.14
C PRO A 97 1.73 1.62 24.80
N ARG A 98 1.86 0.77 25.82
CA ARG A 98 1.80 -0.69 25.64
C ARG A 98 0.49 -1.04 24.96
N ASP A 99 0.57 -1.83 23.90
CA ASP A 99 -0.61 -2.33 23.22
C ASP A 99 -1.44 -3.15 24.22
N LYS A 100 -2.73 -2.86 24.32
CA LYS A 100 -3.64 -3.40 25.35
C LYS A 100 -3.75 -4.94 25.30
N ARG A 101 -3.37 -5.54 24.18
CA ARG A 101 -3.38 -7.00 23.96
C ARG A 101 -2.20 -7.71 24.61
N VAL A 102 -1.15 -6.98 24.96
CA VAL A 102 0.03 -7.56 25.61
C VAL A 102 -0.23 -7.64 27.12
N PRO A 103 -0.09 -8.82 27.73
CA PRO A 103 -0.18 -8.98 29.18
C PRO A 103 0.83 -8.11 29.95
N ALA A 104 0.63 -7.95 31.26
CA ALA A 104 1.53 -7.19 32.12
C ALA A 104 2.99 -7.69 32.04
N ALA A 105 3.96 -6.80 32.32
CA ALA A 105 5.36 -7.20 32.43
C ALA A 105 5.50 -8.33 33.47
N GLY A 106 6.25 -9.37 33.14
CA GLY A 106 6.38 -10.61 33.90
C GLY A 106 5.51 -11.77 33.39
N ALA A 107 4.55 -11.52 32.50
CA ALA A 107 3.74 -12.57 31.91
C ALA A 107 4.51 -13.37 30.86
N ALA A 108 4.31 -14.69 30.85
CA ALA A 108 4.86 -15.59 29.84
C ALA A 108 3.80 -15.91 28.78
N ILE A 109 4.13 -15.64 27.51
CA ILE A 109 3.33 -15.99 26.34
C ILE A 109 3.95 -17.25 25.73
N SER A 110 3.20 -18.35 25.68
CA SER A 110 3.66 -19.62 25.13
C SER A 110 3.01 -19.92 23.78
N ARG A 111 3.79 -20.49 22.86
CA ARG A 111 3.30 -20.93 21.54
C ARG A 111 4.00 -22.20 21.09
N ILE A 112 3.21 -23.17 20.62
CA ILE A 112 3.74 -24.36 19.94
C ILE A 112 3.88 -24.05 18.44
N TYR A 113 5.08 -24.20 17.91
CA TYR A 113 5.37 -24.06 16.49
C TYR A 113 6.35 -25.15 16.05
N LYS A 114 6.04 -25.84 14.94
CA LYS A 114 6.81 -27.01 14.45
C LYS A 114 7.10 -28.11 15.49
N GLY A 115 6.22 -28.24 16.49
CA GLY A 115 6.37 -29.23 17.57
C GLY A 115 7.25 -28.77 18.74
N GLU A 116 7.84 -27.58 18.66
CA GLU A 116 8.61 -26.97 19.74
C GLU A 116 7.76 -25.93 20.49
N SER A 117 7.89 -25.88 21.81
CA SER A 117 7.22 -24.90 22.66
C SER A 117 8.11 -23.68 22.86
N HIS A 118 7.69 -22.54 22.32
CA HIS A 118 8.38 -21.26 22.45
C HIS A 118 7.71 -20.41 23.52
N THR A 119 8.45 -20.11 24.60
CA THR A 119 8.00 -19.27 25.71
C THR A 119 8.67 -17.91 25.65
N VAL A 120 7.87 -16.86 25.61
CA VAL A 120 8.30 -15.46 25.54
C VAL A 120 7.88 -14.73 26.81
N VAL A 121 8.81 -14.12 27.52
CA VAL A 121 8.50 -13.34 28.72
C VAL A 121 8.35 -11.86 28.36
N VAL A 122 7.24 -11.25 28.75
CA VAL A 122 7.03 -9.81 28.55
C VAL A 122 7.88 -9.04 29.57
N VAL A 123 8.85 -8.26 29.13
CA VAL A 123 9.67 -7.39 30.01
C VAL A 123 9.21 -5.93 29.90
N GLU A 124 9.69 -5.05 30.78
CA GLU A 124 9.22 -3.64 30.84
C GLU A 124 9.30 -2.88 29.51
N ASN A 125 10.32 -3.15 28.70
CA ASN A 125 10.59 -2.45 27.45
C ASN A 125 10.71 -3.39 26.24
N GLY A 126 10.08 -4.57 26.28
CA GLY A 126 10.16 -5.54 25.18
C GLY A 126 9.71 -6.95 25.54
N PHE A 127 10.33 -7.93 24.88
CA PHE A 127 10.02 -9.34 24.99
C PHE A 127 11.30 -10.15 25.05
N GLU A 128 11.46 -10.97 26.08
CA GLU A 128 12.60 -11.87 26.24
C GLU A 128 12.26 -13.25 25.69
N TYR A 129 13.15 -13.79 24.86
CA TYR A 129 13.03 -15.13 24.30
C TYR A 129 14.43 -15.77 24.27
N GLU A 130 14.57 -16.95 24.89
CA GLU A 130 15.84 -17.68 25.03
C GLU A 130 16.99 -16.82 25.62
N GLY A 131 16.68 -15.93 26.57
CA GLY A 131 17.66 -15.03 27.19
C GLY A 131 18.06 -13.82 26.34
N ILE A 132 17.42 -13.62 25.18
CA ILE A 132 17.64 -12.48 24.30
C ILE A 132 16.42 -11.55 24.35
N THR A 133 16.67 -10.27 24.62
CA THR A 133 15.62 -9.24 24.65
C THR A 133 15.37 -8.65 23.27
N TYR A 134 14.11 -8.72 22.83
CA TYR A 134 13.60 -8.20 21.57
C TYR A 134 12.68 -6.99 21.79
N LYS A 135 12.71 -6.04 20.84
CA LYS A 135 11.87 -4.83 20.89
C LYS A 135 10.39 -5.09 20.56
N SER A 136 10.04 -6.23 19.95
CA SER A 136 8.64 -6.55 19.56
C SER A 136 8.39 -8.05 19.38
N LEU A 137 7.13 -8.48 19.54
CA LEU A 137 6.70 -9.86 19.27
C LEU A 137 6.94 -10.28 17.82
N THR A 138 6.82 -9.35 16.86
CA THR A 138 7.14 -9.60 15.45
C THR A 138 8.61 -9.99 15.27
N ALA A 139 9.52 -9.40 16.04
CA ALA A 139 10.94 -9.77 16.00
C ALA A 139 11.18 -11.19 16.55
N VAL A 140 10.48 -11.56 17.63
CA VAL A 140 10.50 -12.91 18.18
C VAL A 140 9.89 -13.92 17.18
N ALA A 141 8.72 -13.62 16.62
CA ALA A 141 8.06 -14.46 15.62
C ALA A 141 8.92 -14.64 14.36
N ARG A 142 9.65 -13.61 13.93
CA ARG A 142 10.61 -13.72 12.82
C ARG A 142 11.81 -14.60 13.18
N LYS A 143 12.30 -14.54 14.43
CA LYS A 143 13.38 -15.41 14.92
C LYS A 143 12.94 -16.88 14.92
N ILE A 144 11.71 -17.17 15.34
CA ILE A 144 11.15 -18.53 15.39
C ILE A 144 10.81 -19.06 13.98
N THR A 145 10.15 -18.25 13.15
CA THR A 145 9.62 -18.71 11.86
C THR A 145 10.58 -18.52 10.68
N GLY A 146 11.59 -17.66 10.82
CA GLY A 146 12.50 -17.24 9.73
C GLY A 146 11.87 -16.28 8.70
N SER A 147 10.55 -16.05 8.77
CA SER A 147 9.78 -15.20 7.85
C SER A 147 9.09 -14.07 8.60
N HIS A 148 8.65 -13.03 7.89
CA HIS A 148 7.90 -11.95 8.51
C HIS A 148 6.47 -12.42 8.84
N TRP A 149 6.14 -12.46 10.13
CA TRP A 149 4.81 -12.79 10.66
C TRP A 149 4.30 -11.68 11.56
N ASN A 150 2.99 -11.46 11.58
CA ASN A 150 2.38 -10.61 12.61
C ASN A 150 2.57 -11.28 13.98
N GLY A 151 3.37 -10.66 14.86
CA GLY A 151 3.70 -11.22 16.17
C GLY A 151 2.48 -11.51 17.02
N TYR A 152 1.47 -10.64 17.03
CA TYR A 152 0.24 -10.86 17.80
C TYR A 152 -0.51 -12.10 17.32
N SER A 153 -0.71 -12.22 16.02
CA SER A 153 -1.38 -13.39 15.43
C SER A 153 -0.59 -14.68 15.62
N PHE A 154 0.74 -14.62 15.57
CA PHE A 154 1.59 -15.78 15.82
C PHE A 154 1.44 -16.32 17.25
N PHE A 155 1.34 -15.41 18.23
CA PHE A 155 1.16 -15.75 19.64
C PHE A 155 -0.32 -15.82 20.09
N ASN A 156 -1.28 -15.71 19.16
CA ASN A 156 -2.72 -15.76 19.42
C ASN A 156 -3.23 -14.68 20.40
N LEU A 157 -2.76 -13.44 20.20
CA LEU A 157 -3.11 -12.23 20.96
C LEU A 157 -3.91 -11.21 20.12
#